data_AF-A0A0P1KUV8-F1
#
_entry.id   AF-A0A0P1KUV8-F1
#
_cell.length_a   1.000
_cell.length_b   1.000
_cell.length_c   1.000
_cell.angle_alpha   90.00
_cell.angle_beta   90.00
_cell.angle_gamma   90.00
#
_symmetry.space_group_name_H-M   'P 1'
#
loop_
_entity.id
_entity.type
_entity.pdbx_description
1 polymer ?
#
loop_
_entity_poly.entity_id
_entity_poly.type
_entity_poly.pdbx_seq_one_letter_code
_entity_poly.pdbx_strand_id
1 'polypeptide(L)'
;MLRRSFHNSAAKRSGLKIWSEFTSRPEALSIGSERIKKCVLEGTPSQGPPSIKRRSNRIKYSSPEKIDEVFKTCYDFLESRAAVKYAELEEEQNPAKRTKLLVEAEVNNPEVLYNFQYGDKVENNPKFIDYNVPVYRHLGRQHWESYGQMLLMQRLETLAAIPDTLPTLMPRAEVHLRFPFSTGLNKWIEPGELLSSNATTLPPAIKIQEYDDVDTESQEYTVLILNPDEPDLASDSFKTTLQYGLANLKISYNDNVVDSRKFTADNVIAKYLPPVPEKNAGVQRFVVWVFRQSKHLAAGEAVSARNDFNVREFARSHKLQPVGAHLWRSEWDSNVANVRAKYGLPEGRVFHRVRKA
;
A
#
# COMPACT_ATOMS: atom_id res chain seq x y z
N MET A 1 17.69 -56.36 -7.30
CA MET A 1 16.25 -56.35 -6.98
C MET A 1 15.74 -54.91 -7.02
N LEU A 2 15.15 -54.49 -8.13
CA LEU A 2 14.57 -53.15 -8.29
C LEU A 2 13.16 -53.15 -7.68
N ARG A 3 12.99 -52.52 -6.52
CA ARG A 3 11.66 -52.30 -5.93
C ARG A 3 10.92 -51.26 -6.77
N ARG A 4 10.04 -51.74 -7.65
CA ARG A 4 8.99 -50.91 -8.24
C ARG A 4 7.99 -50.58 -7.13
N SER A 5 8.04 -49.35 -6.62
CA SER A 5 6.95 -48.81 -5.81
C SER A 5 5.77 -48.59 -6.75
N PHE A 6 4.77 -49.47 -6.65
CA PHE A 6 3.46 -49.20 -7.25
C PHE A 6 2.87 -48.01 -6.51
N HIS A 7 2.82 -46.86 -7.16
CA HIS A 7 1.96 -45.77 -6.74
C HIS A 7 0.52 -46.30 -6.86
N ASN A 8 -0.11 -46.58 -5.72
CA ASN A 8 -1.55 -46.78 -5.68
C ASN A 8 -2.21 -45.48 -6.14
N SER A 9 -2.59 -45.43 -7.42
CA SER A 9 -3.53 -44.45 -7.93
C SER A 9 -4.87 -44.77 -7.29
N ALA A 10 -5.13 -44.19 -6.12
CA ALA A 10 -6.50 -44.03 -5.65
C ALA A 10 -7.26 -43.33 -6.78
N ALA A 11 -8.29 -43.98 -7.31
CA ALA A 11 -9.19 -43.38 -8.27
C ALA A 11 -9.73 -42.10 -7.63
N LYS A 12 -9.21 -40.94 -8.06
CA LYS A 12 -9.72 -39.63 -7.63
C LYS A 12 -11.20 -39.64 -7.97
N ARG A 13 -12.06 -39.52 -6.96
CA ARG A 13 -13.46 -39.14 -7.17
C ARG A 13 -13.45 -37.98 -8.15
N SER A 14 -14.18 -38.12 -9.25
CA SER A 14 -14.44 -37.05 -10.22
C SER A 14 -14.75 -35.77 -9.45
N GLY A 15 -13.80 -34.84 -9.55
CA GLY A 15 -13.50 -33.81 -8.56
C GLY A 15 -14.61 -32.80 -8.32
N LEU A 16 -14.72 -32.39 -7.06
CA LEU A 16 -15.41 -31.16 -6.69
C LEU A 16 -14.75 -30.01 -7.47
N LYS A 17 -15.50 -29.39 -8.38
CA LYS A 17 -15.06 -28.22 -9.17
C LYS A 17 -15.11 -26.96 -8.32
N ILE A 18 -14.31 -26.93 -7.26
CA ILE A 18 -14.39 -25.92 -6.21
C ILE A 18 -14.10 -24.50 -6.74
N TRP A 19 -13.27 -24.37 -7.77
CA TRP A 19 -12.93 -23.07 -8.37
C TRP A 19 -14.03 -22.55 -9.30
N SER A 20 -14.92 -23.43 -9.77
CA SER A 20 -16.07 -23.05 -10.59
C SER A 20 -17.30 -22.67 -9.75
N GLU A 21 -17.30 -22.98 -8.45
CA GLU A 21 -18.42 -22.71 -7.55
C GLU A 21 -18.27 -21.34 -6.88
N PHE A 22 -19.34 -20.55 -6.82
CA PHE A 22 -19.34 -19.20 -6.21
C PHE A 22 -20.42 -19.03 -5.13
N THR A 23 -21.00 -20.12 -4.63
CA THR A 23 -22.04 -20.06 -3.58
C THR A 23 -21.50 -19.46 -2.28
N SER A 24 -20.31 -19.90 -1.86
CA SER A 24 -19.62 -19.44 -0.64
C SER A 24 -18.37 -18.60 -0.92
N ARG A 25 -17.93 -18.57 -2.18
CA ARG A 25 -16.68 -17.95 -2.62
C ARG A 25 -16.92 -16.55 -3.18
N PRO A 26 -16.03 -15.57 -2.91
CA PRO A 26 -16.15 -14.24 -3.50
C PRO A 26 -16.10 -14.25 -5.04
N GLU A 27 -16.95 -13.44 -5.66
CA GLU A 27 -16.97 -13.27 -7.13
C GLU A 27 -15.65 -12.75 -7.69
N ALA A 28 -14.91 -11.97 -6.89
CA ALA A 28 -13.61 -11.40 -7.23
C ALA A 28 -12.54 -12.46 -7.54
N LEU A 29 -12.73 -13.73 -7.13
CA LEU A 29 -11.83 -14.83 -7.49
C LEU A 29 -11.94 -15.24 -8.96
N SER A 30 -12.99 -14.81 -9.66
CA SER A 30 -13.20 -15.07 -11.08
C SER A 30 -12.71 -13.94 -11.98
N ILE A 31 -12.36 -14.28 -13.23
CA ILE A 31 -12.08 -13.27 -14.24
C ILE A 31 -13.40 -12.64 -14.71
N GLY A 32 -13.58 -11.34 -14.49
CA GLY A 32 -14.82 -10.64 -14.82
C GLY A 32 -15.12 -10.52 -16.33
N SER A 33 -14.12 -10.69 -17.21
CA SER A 33 -14.33 -10.72 -18.66
C SER A 33 -14.51 -12.16 -19.16
N GLU A 34 -15.72 -12.50 -19.59
CA GLU A 34 -16.05 -13.86 -20.07
C GLU A 34 -15.16 -14.32 -21.23
N ARG A 35 -14.83 -13.41 -22.16
CA ARG A 35 -13.94 -13.71 -23.31
C ARG A 35 -12.54 -14.10 -22.85
N ILE A 36 -12.03 -13.42 -21.83
CA ILE A 36 -10.71 -13.69 -21.27
C ILE A 36 -10.77 -14.97 -20.45
N LYS A 37 -11.80 -15.14 -19.62
CA LYS A 37 -12.03 -16.36 -18.83
C LYS A 37 -12.04 -17.61 -19.72
N LYS A 38 -12.82 -17.59 -20.81
CA LYS A 38 -12.83 -18.66 -21.82
C LYS A 38 -11.44 -18.89 -22.41
N CYS A 39 -10.73 -17.83 -22.77
CA CYS A 39 -9.38 -17.95 -23.32
C CYS A 39 -8.37 -18.57 -22.32
N VAL A 40 -8.49 -18.26 -21.03
CA VAL A 40 -7.59 -18.76 -19.98
C VAL A 40 -7.90 -20.22 -19.63
N LEU A 41 -9.18 -20.59 -19.55
CA LEU A 41 -9.59 -21.92 -19.07
C LEU A 41 -9.75 -22.95 -20.20
N GLU A 42 -10.23 -22.53 -21.37
CA GLU A 42 -10.58 -23.43 -22.48
C GLU A 42 -9.55 -23.39 -23.62
N GLY A 43 -8.59 -22.46 -23.56
CA GLY A 43 -7.54 -22.30 -24.57
C GLY A 43 -7.77 -21.13 -25.53
N THR A 44 -6.79 -20.91 -26.42
CA THR A 44 -6.80 -19.73 -27.30
C THR A 44 -7.87 -19.88 -28.41
N PRO A 45 -8.80 -18.93 -28.57
CA PRO A 45 -9.78 -18.99 -29.66
C PRO A 45 -9.11 -19.01 -31.04
N SER A 46 -9.80 -19.56 -32.05
CA SER A 46 -9.32 -19.56 -33.45
C SER A 46 -9.03 -18.15 -34.01
N GLN A 47 -9.65 -17.11 -33.44
CA GLN A 47 -9.42 -15.70 -33.78
C GLN A 47 -8.21 -15.07 -33.07
N GLY A 48 -7.46 -15.85 -32.30
CA GLY A 48 -6.35 -15.42 -31.46
C GLY A 48 -6.79 -14.91 -30.08
N PRO A 49 -5.83 -14.64 -29.17
CA PRO A 49 -6.11 -14.29 -27.79
C PRO A 49 -6.75 -12.89 -27.66
N PRO A 50 -7.74 -12.70 -26.77
CA PRO A 50 -8.41 -11.41 -26.56
C PRO A 50 -7.48 -10.28 -26.09
N SER A 51 -6.36 -10.62 -25.44
CA SER A 51 -5.36 -9.66 -24.95
C SER A 51 -4.69 -8.88 -26.08
N ILE A 52 -4.48 -9.50 -27.25
CA ILE A 52 -3.89 -8.85 -28.41
C ILE A 52 -4.96 -8.02 -29.11
N LYS A 53 -4.94 -6.70 -28.92
CA LYS A 53 -5.99 -5.81 -29.46
C LYS A 53 -6.06 -5.80 -30.99
N ARG A 54 -4.93 -5.81 -31.70
CA ARG A 54 -4.87 -5.69 -33.17
C ARG A 54 -5.11 -7.04 -33.85
N ARG A 55 -6.06 -7.09 -34.79
CA ARG A 55 -6.41 -8.31 -35.56
C ARG A 55 -5.22 -8.87 -36.34
N SER A 56 -4.44 -8.02 -36.99
CA SER A 56 -3.25 -8.43 -37.76
C SER A 56 -2.22 -9.15 -36.87
N ASN A 57 -2.07 -8.72 -35.62
CA ASN A 57 -1.15 -9.35 -34.67
C ASN A 57 -1.73 -10.67 -34.12
N ARG A 58 -3.05 -10.76 -33.93
CA ARG A 58 -3.71 -12.01 -33.52
C ARG A 58 -3.52 -13.13 -34.52
N ILE A 59 -3.64 -12.84 -35.81
CA ILE A 59 -3.44 -13.84 -36.89
C ILE A 59 -2.00 -14.35 -36.92
N LYS A 60 -1.03 -13.47 -36.61
CA LYS A 60 0.40 -13.83 -36.55
C LYS A 60 0.78 -14.59 -35.29
N TYR A 61 -0.05 -14.57 -34.26
CA TYR A 61 0.24 -15.20 -32.99
C TYR A 61 -0.08 -16.69 -33.06
N SER A 62 0.83 -17.52 -32.57
CA SER A 62 0.64 -18.97 -32.47
C SER A 62 0.97 -19.39 -31.04
N SER A 63 -0.01 -19.98 -30.37
CA SER A 63 0.19 -20.55 -29.03
C SER A 63 1.11 -21.77 -29.10
N PRO A 64 1.89 -22.06 -28.05
CA PRO A 64 2.68 -23.28 -27.98
C PRO A 64 1.81 -24.53 -28.15
N GLU A 65 2.33 -25.54 -28.85
CA GLU A 65 1.61 -26.79 -29.08
C GLU A 65 1.31 -27.52 -27.76
N LYS A 66 0.14 -28.18 -27.70
CA LYS A 66 -0.33 -28.99 -26.56
C LYS A 66 -0.48 -28.25 -25.23
N ILE A 67 -0.42 -26.92 -25.23
CA ILE A 67 -0.55 -26.11 -24.01
C ILE A 67 -1.92 -26.32 -23.34
N ASP A 68 -2.99 -26.47 -24.10
CA ASP A 68 -4.35 -26.58 -23.56
C ASP A 68 -4.59 -27.90 -22.81
N GLU A 69 -4.10 -29.02 -23.35
CA GLU A 69 -4.19 -30.33 -22.71
C GLU A 69 -3.39 -30.36 -21.40
N VAL A 70 -2.15 -29.87 -21.45
CA VAL A 70 -1.27 -29.79 -20.27
C VAL A 70 -1.88 -28.86 -19.23
N PHE A 71 -2.35 -27.67 -19.63
CA PHE A 71 -2.98 -26.71 -18.73
C PHE A 71 -4.17 -27.32 -18.00
N LYS A 72 -5.06 -28.02 -18.72
CA LYS A 72 -6.22 -28.69 -18.12
C LYS A 72 -5.80 -29.73 -17.07
N THR A 73 -4.79 -30.55 -17.36
CA THR A 73 -4.28 -31.53 -16.37
C THR A 73 -3.70 -30.86 -15.12
N CYS A 74 -2.99 -29.74 -15.29
CA CYS A 74 -2.46 -28.95 -14.18
C CYS A 74 -3.57 -28.27 -13.39
N TYR A 75 -4.60 -27.74 -14.06
CA TYR A 75 -5.77 -27.13 -13.45
C TYR A 75 -6.50 -28.15 -12.57
N ASP A 76 -6.86 -29.32 -13.12
CA ASP A 76 -7.53 -30.39 -12.38
C ASP A 76 -6.69 -30.88 -11.18
N PHE A 77 -5.36 -30.92 -11.32
CA PHE A 77 -4.45 -31.25 -10.24
C PHE A 77 -4.49 -30.21 -9.11
N LEU A 78 -4.37 -28.92 -9.43
CA LEU A 78 -4.36 -27.86 -8.44
C LEU A 78 -5.73 -27.66 -7.79
N GLU A 79 -6.81 -27.76 -8.57
CA GLU A 79 -8.19 -27.69 -8.07
C GLU A 79 -8.44 -28.82 -7.06
N SER A 80 -7.95 -30.04 -7.33
CA SER A 80 -8.05 -31.14 -6.36
C SER A 80 -7.27 -30.88 -5.07
N ARG A 81 -6.16 -30.13 -5.11
CA ARG A 81 -5.43 -29.72 -3.90
C ARG A 81 -6.17 -28.63 -3.15
N ALA A 82 -6.75 -27.66 -3.86
CA ALA A 82 -7.58 -26.63 -3.27
C ALA A 82 -8.79 -27.23 -2.53
N ALA A 83 -9.45 -28.25 -3.11
CA ALA A 83 -10.56 -28.94 -2.47
C ALA A 83 -10.16 -29.60 -1.12
N VAL A 84 -8.95 -30.16 -1.01
CA VAL A 84 -8.43 -30.68 0.27
C VAL A 84 -8.25 -29.55 1.29
N LYS A 85 -7.74 -28.39 0.86
CA LYS A 85 -7.58 -27.21 1.73
C LYS A 85 -8.90 -26.63 2.20
N TYR A 86 -9.92 -26.63 1.35
CA TYR A 86 -11.27 -26.25 1.76
C TYR A 86 -11.88 -27.23 2.76
N ALA A 87 -11.66 -28.54 2.60
CA ALA A 87 -12.09 -29.53 3.60
C ALA A 87 -11.38 -29.33 4.95
N GLU A 88 -10.06 -29.08 4.96
CA GLU A 88 -9.31 -28.72 6.18
C GLU A 88 -9.87 -27.44 6.84
N LEU A 89 -10.33 -26.48 6.04
CA LEU A 89 -10.88 -25.22 6.51
C LEU A 89 -12.25 -25.37 7.19
N GLU A 90 -13.06 -26.33 6.78
CA GLU A 90 -14.36 -26.59 7.43
C GLU A 90 -14.20 -27.06 8.88
N GLU A 91 -13.11 -27.77 9.17
CA GLU A 91 -12.81 -28.30 10.51
C GLU A 91 -12.11 -27.27 11.42
N GLU A 92 -11.34 -26.33 10.85
CA GLU A 92 -10.49 -25.41 11.61
C GLU A 92 -11.25 -24.19 12.15
N GLN A 93 -11.17 -23.94 13.46
CA GLN A 93 -11.87 -22.83 14.11
C GLN A 93 -11.01 -21.58 14.30
N ASN A 94 -9.68 -21.71 14.30
CA ASN A 94 -8.80 -20.58 14.56
C ASN A 94 -8.77 -19.61 13.36
N PRO A 95 -9.11 -18.31 13.54
CA PRO A 95 -9.23 -17.36 12.45
C PRO A 95 -7.92 -17.20 11.65
N ALA A 96 -6.77 -17.12 12.32
CA ALA A 96 -5.48 -16.92 11.64
C ALA A 96 -5.10 -18.11 10.75
N LYS A 97 -5.41 -19.33 11.20
CA LYS A 97 -5.19 -20.54 10.41
C LYS A 97 -6.18 -20.65 9.26
N ARG A 98 -7.45 -20.28 9.49
CA ARG A 98 -8.47 -20.22 8.42
C ARG A 98 -8.04 -19.27 7.31
N THR A 99 -7.53 -18.07 7.64
CA THR A 99 -6.98 -17.16 6.63
C THR A 99 -5.86 -17.83 5.84
N LYS A 100 -4.92 -18.47 6.51
CA LYS A 100 -3.81 -19.15 5.85
C LYS A 100 -4.27 -20.26 4.91
N LEU A 101 -5.24 -21.08 5.33
CA LEU A 101 -5.83 -22.13 4.50
C LEU A 101 -6.56 -21.56 3.28
N LEU A 102 -7.30 -20.43 3.43
CA LEU A 102 -7.93 -19.73 2.30
C LEU A 102 -6.89 -19.26 1.27
N VAL A 103 -5.77 -18.72 1.74
CA VAL A 103 -4.67 -18.31 0.87
C VAL A 103 -4.08 -19.53 0.15
N GLU A 104 -3.75 -20.61 0.88
CA GLU A 104 -3.20 -21.83 0.29
C GLU A 104 -4.12 -22.49 -0.75
N ALA A 105 -5.44 -22.40 -0.55
CA ALA A 105 -6.42 -22.93 -1.48
C ALA A 105 -6.48 -22.14 -2.80
N GLU A 106 -6.37 -20.81 -2.75
CA GLU A 106 -6.61 -19.94 -3.91
C GLU A 106 -5.35 -19.36 -4.56
N VAL A 107 -4.19 -19.39 -3.91
CA VAL A 107 -2.95 -18.76 -4.43
C VAL A 107 -2.52 -19.31 -5.79
N ASN A 108 -2.86 -20.56 -6.09
CA ASN A 108 -2.53 -21.22 -7.36
C ASN A 108 -3.67 -21.18 -8.38
N ASN A 109 -4.78 -20.49 -8.08
CA ASN A 109 -5.91 -20.36 -9.00
C ASN A 109 -5.52 -19.44 -10.18
N PRO A 110 -5.54 -19.93 -11.44
CA PRO A 110 -5.16 -19.12 -12.59
C PRO A 110 -6.02 -17.86 -12.78
N GLU A 111 -7.30 -17.88 -12.39
CA GLU A 111 -8.18 -16.71 -12.48
C GLU A 111 -7.74 -15.60 -11.52
N VAL A 112 -7.41 -15.96 -10.27
CA VAL A 112 -6.89 -15.04 -9.24
C VAL A 112 -5.55 -14.46 -9.65
N LEU A 113 -4.63 -15.32 -10.13
CA LEU A 113 -3.31 -14.89 -10.59
C LEU A 113 -3.43 -13.94 -11.79
N TYR A 114 -4.32 -14.23 -12.74
CA TYR A 114 -4.60 -13.36 -13.88
C TYR A 114 -5.10 -11.98 -13.40
N ASN A 115 -6.13 -11.97 -12.55
CA ASN A 115 -6.72 -10.74 -12.02
C ASN A 115 -5.67 -9.88 -11.32
N PHE A 116 -4.87 -10.49 -10.44
CA PHE A 116 -3.84 -9.77 -9.70
C PHE A 116 -2.72 -9.29 -10.63
N GLN A 117 -2.16 -10.16 -11.49
CA GLN A 117 -1.02 -9.81 -12.32
C GLN A 117 -1.33 -8.64 -13.29
N TYR A 118 -2.51 -8.66 -13.92
CA TYR A 118 -2.88 -7.68 -14.95
C TYR A 118 -3.82 -6.56 -14.46
N GLY A 119 -4.31 -6.61 -13.22
CA GLY A 119 -5.09 -5.54 -12.60
C GLY A 119 -4.22 -4.46 -11.97
N ASP A 120 -4.81 -3.30 -11.69
CA ASP A 120 -4.19 -2.24 -10.89
C ASP A 120 -4.28 -2.58 -9.40
N LYS A 121 -3.15 -2.57 -8.71
CA LYS A 121 -3.02 -2.92 -7.28
C LYS A 121 -3.19 -1.70 -6.39
N VAL A 122 -2.79 -0.52 -6.88
CA VAL A 122 -2.80 0.74 -6.12
C VAL A 122 -4.19 1.35 -6.19
N GLU A 123 -4.80 1.44 -7.36
CA GLU A 123 -6.19 1.87 -7.53
C GLU A 123 -7.08 0.64 -7.78
N ASN A 124 -7.08 -0.27 -6.81
CA ASN A 124 -7.77 -1.55 -6.94
C ASN A 124 -9.29 -1.38 -7.11
N ASN A 125 -9.86 -2.21 -7.98
CA ASN A 125 -11.30 -2.33 -8.12
C ASN A 125 -11.75 -3.62 -7.42
N PRO A 126 -12.60 -3.55 -6.37
CA PRO A 126 -13.06 -4.72 -5.62
C PRO A 126 -13.74 -5.81 -6.46
N LYS A 127 -14.21 -5.49 -7.68
CA LYS A 127 -14.75 -6.51 -8.59
C LYS A 127 -13.69 -7.46 -9.12
N PHE A 128 -12.42 -7.03 -9.18
CA PHE A 128 -11.31 -7.80 -9.76
C PHE A 128 -10.23 -8.13 -8.73
N ILE A 129 -9.86 -7.14 -7.90
CA ILE A 129 -8.89 -7.29 -6.81
C ILE A 129 -9.56 -6.76 -5.55
N ASP A 130 -10.07 -7.69 -4.75
CA ASP A 130 -10.72 -7.41 -3.48
C ASP A 130 -9.76 -7.75 -2.33
N TYR A 131 -9.21 -6.72 -1.67
CA TYR A 131 -8.33 -6.92 -0.51
C TYR A 131 -9.08 -7.35 0.76
N ASN A 132 -10.41 -7.45 0.77
CA ASN A 132 -11.10 -8.20 1.82
C ASN A 132 -10.83 -9.70 1.72
N VAL A 133 -10.51 -10.19 0.51
CA VAL A 133 -10.18 -11.59 0.27
C VAL A 133 -8.71 -11.83 0.61
N PRO A 134 -8.40 -12.80 1.49
CA PRO A 134 -7.03 -13.03 1.98
C PRO A 134 -5.99 -13.27 0.89
N VAL A 135 -6.33 -14.00 -0.18
CA VAL A 135 -5.38 -14.32 -1.25
C VAL A 135 -4.87 -13.05 -1.95
N TYR A 136 -5.74 -12.06 -2.19
CA TYR A 136 -5.33 -10.80 -2.81
C TYR A 136 -4.48 -9.96 -1.86
N ARG A 137 -4.74 -9.97 -0.54
CA ARG A 137 -3.84 -9.35 0.44
C ARG A 137 -2.47 -10.00 0.44
N HIS A 138 -2.44 -11.34 0.42
CA HIS A 138 -1.19 -12.09 0.40
C HIS A 138 -0.36 -11.80 -0.86
N LEU A 139 -0.99 -11.81 -2.04
CA LEU A 139 -0.33 -11.46 -3.29
C LEU A 139 0.10 -9.98 -3.33
N GLY A 140 -0.73 -9.08 -2.79
CA GLY A 140 -0.42 -7.66 -2.60
C GLY A 140 0.85 -7.45 -1.78
N ARG A 141 0.91 -8.12 -0.62
CA ARG A 141 2.08 -8.11 0.25
C ARG A 141 3.33 -8.62 -0.45
N GLN A 142 3.25 -9.76 -1.15
CA GLN A 142 4.39 -10.31 -1.89
C GLN A 142 4.86 -9.35 -2.99
N HIS A 143 3.94 -8.71 -3.70
CA HIS A 143 4.28 -7.72 -4.71
C HIS A 143 4.98 -6.50 -4.10
N TRP A 144 4.48 -5.99 -2.98
CA TRP A 144 5.09 -4.88 -2.27
C TRP A 144 6.50 -5.23 -1.74
N GLU A 145 6.64 -6.39 -1.09
CA GLU A 145 7.92 -6.91 -0.57
C GLU A 145 8.95 -7.10 -1.70
N SER A 146 8.52 -7.42 -2.93
CA SER A 146 9.41 -7.63 -4.07
C SER A 146 10.11 -6.37 -4.58
N TYR A 147 9.55 -5.18 -4.33
CA TYR A 147 10.09 -3.92 -4.85
C TYR A 147 9.77 -2.70 -3.99
N GLY A 148 8.49 -2.35 -3.83
CA GLY A 148 8.06 -1.11 -3.21
C GLY A 148 8.56 -0.94 -1.77
N GLN A 149 8.52 -2.01 -0.98
CA GLN A 149 9.03 -2.03 0.39
C GLN A 149 10.54 -1.80 0.43
N MET A 150 11.30 -2.45 -0.47
CA MET A 150 12.75 -2.31 -0.56
C MET A 150 13.15 -0.88 -0.94
N LEU A 151 12.46 -0.30 -1.93
CA LEU A 151 12.68 1.09 -2.34
C LEU A 151 12.41 2.05 -1.17
N LEU A 152 11.29 1.87 -0.46
CA LEU A 152 10.97 2.69 0.72
C LEU A 152 12.07 2.60 1.78
N MET A 153 12.48 1.39 2.16
CA MET A 153 13.51 1.18 3.19
C MET A 153 14.85 1.78 2.78
N GLN A 154 15.25 1.63 1.52
CA GLN A 154 16.45 2.29 0.98
C GLN A 154 16.36 3.81 1.13
N ARG A 155 15.21 4.42 0.84
CA ARG A 155 15.02 5.87 0.90
C ARG A 155 14.97 6.39 2.33
N LEU A 156 14.36 5.66 3.26
CA LEU A 156 14.36 6.00 4.68
C LEU A 156 15.78 6.00 5.27
N GLU A 157 16.61 5.02 4.89
CA GLU A 157 17.98 4.90 5.35
C GLU A 157 18.90 5.94 4.69
N THR A 158 18.91 6.02 3.36
CA THR A 158 19.82 6.92 2.62
C THR A 158 19.54 8.40 2.88
N LEU A 159 18.29 8.75 3.15
CA LEU A 159 17.91 10.11 3.53
C LEU A 159 17.91 10.30 5.06
N ALA A 160 18.42 9.35 5.83
CA ALA A 160 18.51 9.39 7.30
C ALA A 160 17.19 9.72 8.02
N ALA A 161 16.03 9.46 7.39
CA ALA A 161 14.73 9.60 8.06
C ALA A 161 14.65 8.65 9.26
N ILE A 162 15.22 7.46 9.09
CA ILE A 162 15.72 6.60 10.15
C ILE A 162 17.25 6.79 10.17
N PRO A 163 17.89 7.12 11.30
CA PRO A 163 17.32 7.14 12.65
C PRO A 163 16.74 8.48 13.10
N ASP A 164 16.90 9.57 12.34
CA ASP A 164 16.71 10.95 12.87
C ASP A 164 15.32 11.18 13.47
N THR A 165 14.27 10.63 12.86
CA THR A 165 12.90 10.73 13.40
C THR A 165 12.55 9.58 14.33
N LEU A 166 12.27 8.40 13.78
CA LEU A 166 12.08 7.16 14.52
C LEU A 166 13.31 6.25 14.40
N PRO A 167 13.61 5.44 15.43
CA PRO A 167 14.81 4.60 15.46
C PRO A 167 14.77 3.44 14.45
N THR A 168 13.58 2.92 14.12
CA THR A 168 13.42 1.80 13.20
C THR A 168 11.98 1.73 12.69
N LEU A 169 11.77 0.97 11.61
CA LEU A 169 10.47 0.63 11.07
C LEU A 169 10.47 -0.85 10.69
N MET A 170 9.41 -1.56 11.07
CA MET A 170 9.05 -2.84 10.50
C MET A 170 7.86 -2.60 9.56
N PRO A 171 8.06 -2.44 8.25
CA PRO A 171 6.98 -2.09 7.34
C PRO A 171 5.95 -3.22 7.28
N ARG A 172 4.70 -2.90 7.60
CA ARG A 172 3.54 -3.82 7.56
C ARG A 172 2.44 -3.33 6.62
N ALA A 173 2.25 -2.02 6.55
CA ALA A 173 1.32 -1.38 5.63
C ALA A 173 2.08 -0.58 4.57
N GLU A 174 1.66 -0.70 3.32
CA GLU A 174 2.16 0.12 2.22
C GLU A 174 1.48 1.49 2.25
N VAL A 175 2.27 2.55 2.13
CA VAL A 175 1.78 3.93 2.18
C VAL A 175 2.09 4.59 0.86
N HIS A 176 1.06 5.12 0.19
CA HIS A 176 1.24 5.97 -0.98
C HIS A 176 0.75 7.38 -0.70
N LEU A 177 1.45 8.36 -1.25
CA LEU A 177 1.16 9.77 -1.11
C LEU A 177 0.84 10.37 -2.48
N ARG A 178 -0.15 11.26 -2.55
CA ARG A 178 -0.38 12.13 -3.72
C ARG A 178 -0.89 13.50 -3.30
N PHE A 179 -0.69 14.51 -4.13
CA PHE A 179 -1.16 15.89 -3.90
C PHE A 179 -2.20 16.29 -4.96
N PRO A 180 -3.46 15.84 -4.83
CA PRO A 180 -4.44 15.97 -5.91
C PRO A 180 -4.99 17.40 -6.06
N PHE A 181 -4.96 18.21 -4.99
CA PHE A 181 -5.68 19.48 -4.94
C PHE A 181 -4.86 20.69 -5.37
N SER A 182 -3.53 20.61 -5.33
CA SER A 182 -2.65 21.75 -5.51
C SER A 182 -2.46 22.13 -6.98
N THR A 183 -2.05 21.16 -7.80
CA THR A 183 -1.67 21.34 -9.21
C THR A 183 -2.63 20.65 -10.18
N GLY A 184 -3.58 19.87 -9.65
CA GLY A 184 -4.50 19.04 -10.46
C GLY A 184 -3.85 17.79 -11.07
N LEU A 185 -2.55 17.55 -10.83
CA LEU A 185 -1.87 16.35 -11.30
C LEU A 185 -2.15 15.18 -10.34
N ASN A 186 -2.79 14.12 -10.86
CA ASN A 186 -3.01 12.90 -10.11
C ASN A 186 -1.80 11.96 -10.26
N LYS A 187 -0.77 12.17 -9.43
CA LYS A 187 0.47 11.36 -9.41
C LYS A 187 0.72 10.80 -8.00
N TRP A 188 0.94 9.50 -7.90
CA TRP A 188 1.54 8.87 -6.72
C TRP A 188 3.03 9.21 -6.65
N ILE A 189 3.45 9.78 -5.52
CA ILE A 189 4.80 10.29 -5.31
C ILE A 189 5.75 9.12 -5.03
N GLU A 190 6.93 9.14 -5.64
CA GLU A 190 7.97 8.16 -5.31
C GLU A 190 8.64 8.54 -3.96
N PRO A 191 8.94 7.57 -3.08
CA PRO A 191 9.66 7.85 -1.84
C PRO A 191 10.97 8.62 -2.07
N GLY A 192 11.10 9.80 -1.46
CA GLY A 192 12.28 10.67 -1.53
C GLY A 192 12.31 11.66 -2.71
N GLU A 193 11.24 11.74 -3.50
CA GLU A 193 11.10 12.70 -4.58
C GLU A 193 11.19 14.16 -4.08
N LEU A 194 11.82 15.04 -4.86
CA LEU A 194 11.89 16.47 -4.57
C LEU A 194 10.66 17.16 -5.18
N LEU A 195 9.81 17.74 -4.32
CA LEU A 195 8.57 18.38 -4.73
C LEU A 195 8.65 19.90 -4.56
N SER A 196 8.08 20.63 -5.53
CA SER A 196 7.97 22.08 -5.50
C SER A 196 6.95 22.54 -4.45
N SER A 197 7.13 23.78 -3.96
CA SER A 197 6.21 24.37 -2.98
C SER A 197 4.79 24.50 -3.54
N ASN A 198 4.65 24.66 -4.86
CA ASN A 198 3.37 24.67 -5.55
C ASN A 198 2.67 23.30 -5.44
N ALA A 199 3.39 22.20 -5.69
CA ALA A 199 2.82 20.85 -5.59
C ALA A 199 2.40 20.50 -4.16
N THR A 200 3.12 20.97 -3.14
CA THR A 200 2.85 20.66 -1.74
C THR A 200 2.07 21.75 -1.01
N THR A 201 1.45 22.70 -1.73
CA THR A 201 0.73 23.81 -1.11
C THR A 201 -0.47 23.33 -0.30
N LEU A 202 -1.22 22.33 -0.78
CA LEU A 202 -2.42 21.78 -0.12
C LEU A 202 -2.12 20.40 0.50
N PRO A 203 -2.92 19.94 1.48
CA PRO A 203 -2.69 18.65 2.12
C PRO A 203 -2.69 17.48 1.12
N PRO A 204 -1.86 16.45 1.37
CA PRO A 204 -1.84 15.25 0.55
C PRO A 204 -3.06 14.36 0.82
N ALA A 205 -3.40 13.52 -0.15
CA ALA A 205 -4.19 12.31 0.07
C ALA A 205 -3.24 11.14 0.31
N ILE A 206 -3.54 10.34 1.33
CA ILE A 206 -2.65 9.26 1.80
C ILE A 206 -3.41 7.94 1.68
N LYS A 207 -2.92 7.01 0.86
CA LYS A 207 -3.46 5.65 0.79
C LYS A 207 -2.65 4.75 1.72
N ILE A 208 -3.33 4.02 2.60
CA ILE A 208 -2.71 3.10 3.56
C ILE A 208 -3.22 1.69 3.24
N GLN A 209 -2.43 0.91 2.51
CA GLN A 209 -2.78 -0.47 2.19
C GLN A 209 -2.31 -1.40 3.30
N GLU A 210 -3.28 -1.92 4.06
CA GLU A 210 -3.05 -2.93 5.08
C GLU A 210 -3.09 -4.34 4.49
N TYR A 211 -2.16 -5.18 4.92
CA TYR A 211 -2.05 -6.57 4.47
C TYR A 211 -2.19 -7.59 5.59
N ASP A 212 -1.92 -7.19 6.84
CA ASP A 212 -2.13 -8.05 8.00
C ASP A 212 -3.63 -8.25 8.25
N ASP A 213 -3.99 -9.37 8.87
CA ASP A 213 -5.36 -9.62 9.34
C ASP A 213 -5.64 -8.76 10.58
N VAL A 214 -6.23 -7.59 10.35
CA VAL A 214 -6.73 -6.68 11.37
C VAL A 214 -8.25 -6.57 11.31
N ASP A 215 -8.86 -6.29 12.45
CA ASP A 215 -10.28 -5.92 12.52
C ASP A 215 -10.44 -4.47 12.06
N THR A 216 -10.97 -4.28 10.86
CA THR A 216 -11.14 -2.96 10.23
C THR A 216 -12.16 -2.06 10.92
N GLU A 217 -13.05 -2.61 11.76
CA GLU A 217 -14.07 -1.81 12.46
C GLU A 217 -13.52 -1.14 13.72
N SER A 218 -12.64 -1.85 14.42
CA SER A 218 -12.02 -1.41 15.67
C SER A 218 -10.63 -0.80 15.49
N GLN A 219 -9.86 -1.22 14.49
CA GLN A 219 -8.49 -0.74 14.28
C GLN A 219 -8.48 0.71 13.77
N GLU A 220 -7.87 1.58 14.58
CA GLU A 220 -7.65 2.99 14.24
C GLU A 220 -6.19 3.26 13.89
N TYR A 221 -5.98 4.30 13.09
CA TYR A 221 -4.66 4.71 12.62
C TYR A 221 -4.38 6.17 12.91
N THR A 222 -3.12 6.47 13.18
CA THR A 222 -2.59 7.83 13.33
C THR A 222 -1.57 8.08 12.23
N VAL A 223 -1.62 9.25 11.59
CA VAL A 223 -0.69 9.67 10.55
C VAL A 223 -0.05 10.99 10.94
N LEU A 224 1.28 11.04 10.95
CA LEU A 224 2.07 12.23 11.26
C LEU A 224 2.98 12.57 10.09
N ILE A 225 3.03 13.85 9.72
CA ILE A 225 3.98 14.39 8.75
C ILE A 225 4.93 15.31 9.49
N LEU A 226 6.22 14.96 9.46
CA LEU A 226 7.28 15.62 10.21
C LEU A 226 8.30 16.24 9.26
N ASN A 227 8.81 17.42 9.62
CA ASN A 227 10.03 17.97 9.05
C ASN A 227 11.12 18.00 10.14
N PRO A 228 12.14 17.12 10.10
CA PRO A 228 13.24 17.11 11.06
C PRO A 228 14.30 18.18 10.80
N ASP A 229 14.23 18.91 9.68
CA ASP A 229 15.29 19.78 9.17
C ASP A 229 14.94 21.28 9.26
N GLU A 230 14.11 21.67 10.23
CA GLU A 230 13.84 23.10 10.47
C GLU A 230 15.02 23.71 11.24
N PRO A 231 15.66 24.79 10.74
CA PRO A 231 16.85 25.34 11.39
C PRO A 231 16.51 26.03 12.72
N ASP A 232 17.21 25.61 13.77
CA ASP A 232 17.17 26.20 15.10
C ASP A 232 18.45 26.97 15.42
N LEU A 233 18.34 28.30 15.36
CA LEU A 233 19.48 29.21 15.53
C LEU A 233 20.00 29.25 16.97
N ALA A 234 19.16 28.91 17.96
CA ALA A 234 19.56 28.97 19.36
C ALA A 234 20.49 27.80 19.75
N SER A 235 20.20 26.61 19.22
CA SER A 235 21.01 25.40 19.44
C SER A 235 22.08 25.14 18.38
N ASP A 236 22.15 25.98 17.34
CA ASP A 236 22.99 25.77 16.15
C ASP A 236 22.79 24.38 15.52
N SER A 237 21.52 23.96 15.46
CA SER A 237 21.12 22.63 15.02
C SER A 237 19.80 22.68 14.25
N PHE A 238 19.17 21.52 14.08
CA PHE A 238 17.84 21.39 13.53
C PHE A 238 16.84 20.92 14.59
N LYS A 239 15.59 21.30 14.40
CA LYS A 239 14.47 20.83 15.20
C LYS A 239 13.41 20.16 14.35
N THR A 240 12.70 19.23 14.97
CA THR A 240 11.58 18.55 14.34
C THR A 240 10.31 19.36 14.50
N THR A 241 9.60 19.56 13.39
CA THR A 241 8.31 20.25 13.35
C THR A 241 7.21 19.31 12.87
N LEU A 242 6.07 19.34 13.53
CA LEU A 242 4.86 18.62 13.11
C LEU A 242 4.07 19.46 12.10
N GLN A 243 4.11 19.04 10.84
CA GLN A 243 3.48 19.74 9.73
C GLN A 243 2.01 19.34 9.58
N TYR A 244 1.70 18.06 9.80
CA TYR A 244 0.34 17.56 9.73
C TYR A 244 0.15 16.35 10.65
N GLY A 245 -0.99 16.25 11.30
CA GLY A 245 -1.30 15.14 12.20
C GLY A 245 -2.78 14.79 12.16
N LEU A 246 -3.05 13.52 11.90
CA LEU A 246 -4.36 12.91 11.91
C LEU A 246 -4.36 11.72 12.88
N ALA A 247 -5.42 11.54 13.65
CA ALA A 247 -5.61 10.47 14.61
C ALA A 247 -6.98 9.82 14.45
N ASN A 248 -7.15 8.63 15.03
CA ASN A 248 -8.42 7.91 15.08
C ASN A 248 -9.01 7.63 13.69
N LEU A 249 -8.15 7.42 12.69
CA LEU A 249 -8.57 7.17 11.32
C LEU A 249 -9.02 5.71 11.16
N LYS A 250 -10.23 5.51 10.63
CA LYS A 250 -10.72 4.18 10.26
C LYS A 250 -10.56 3.94 8.77
N ILE A 251 -9.91 2.84 8.41
CA ILE A 251 -9.70 2.41 7.04
C ILE A 251 -10.13 0.95 6.90
N SER A 252 -10.64 0.58 5.72
CA SER A 252 -10.88 -0.81 5.35
C SER A 252 -9.80 -1.29 4.39
N TYR A 253 -9.83 -2.55 3.96
CA TYR A 253 -8.82 -3.06 3.02
C TYR A 253 -8.90 -2.45 1.61
N ASN A 254 -10.10 -2.08 1.15
CA ASN A 254 -10.33 -1.50 -0.18
C ASN A 254 -10.57 0.01 -0.13
N ASP A 255 -11.37 0.47 0.83
CA ASP A 255 -11.60 1.88 1.05
C ASP A 255 -10.59 2.37 2.09
N ASN A 256 -9.41 2.79 1.59
CA ASN A 256 -8.24 3.11 2.39
C ASN A 256 -7.49 4.38 1.96
N VAL A 257 -8.13 5.22 1.14
CA VAL A 257 -7.60 6.54 0.80
C VAL A 257 -8.08 7.53 1.85
N VAL A 258 -7.16 8.05 2.65
CA VAL A 258 -7.39 9.12 3.62
C VAL A 258 -7.32 10.46 2.87
N ASP A 259 -8.50 11.05 2.71
CA ASP A 259 -8.73 12.38 2.14
C ASP A 259 -9.71 13.13 3.07
N SER A 260 -9.88 14.43 2.86
CA SER A 260 -10.83 15.33 3.51
C SER A 260 -12.27 14.80 3.67
N ARG A 261 -12.69 13.81 2.88
CA ARG A 261 -14.00 13.15 2.98
C ARG A 261 -14.07 12.06 4.05
N LYS A 262 -12.91 11.52 4.45
CA LYS A 262 -12.80 10.36 5.35
C LYS A 262 -12.63 10.71 6.81
N PHE A 263 -12.13 11.91 7.10
CA PHE A 263 -11.86 12.35 8.46
C PHE A 263 -12.60 13.65 8.74
N THR A 264 -12.98 13.85 9.99
CA THR A 264 -13.62 15.08 10.46
C THR A 264 -12.60 15.99 11.15
N ALA A 265 -13.03 17.16 11.61
CA ALA A 265 -12.16 18.06 12.37
C ALA A 265 -11.61 17.41 13.66
N ASP A 266 -12.36 16.47 14.25
CA ASP A 266 -11.99 15.79 15.50
C ASP A 266 -10.80 14.85 15.33
N ASN A 267 -10.59 14.35 14.11
CA ASN A 267 -9.41 13.53 13.78
C ASN A 267 -8.14 14.39 13.64
N VAL A 268 -8.26 15.70 13.45
CA VAL A 268 -7.13 16.57 13.13
C VAL A 268 -6.44 17.06 14.41
N ILE A 269 -5.38 16.35 14.83
CA ILE A 269 -4.56 16.77 15.97
C ILE A 269 -3.58 17.90 15.62
N ALA A 270 -3.22 18.04 14.33
CA ALA A 270 -2.46 19.17 13.81
C ALA A 270 -2.86 19.45 12.36
N LYS A 271 -3.47 20.62 12.09
CA LYS A 271 -3.82 21.08 10.72
C LYS A 271 -2.60 21.12 9.80
N TYR A 272 -2.80 20.86 8.51
CA TYR A 272 -1.71 20.84 7.53
C TYR A 272 -1.05 22.22 7.40
N LEU A 273 0.27 22.25 7.53
CA LEU A 273 1.13 23.36 7.14
C LEU A 273 1.99 22.93 5.95
N PRO A 274 2.08 23.77 4.90
CA PRO A 274 2.83 23.41 3.71
C PRO A 274 4.34 23.51 3.94
N PRO A 275 5.14 22.73 3.20
CA PRO A 275 6.58 22.95 3.09
C PRO A 275 6.88 24.38 2.64
N VAL A 276 7.60 25.13 3.48
CA VAL A 276 8.06 26.50 3.15
C VAL A 276 9.56 26.69 3.47
N PRO A 277 10.45 25.85 2.91
CA PRO A 277 11.88 25.87 3.26
C PRO A 277 12.48 27.26 3.04
N GLU A 278 13.36 27.71 3.94
CA GLU A 278 14.03 28.99 3.78
C GLU A 278 15.17 28.96 2.77
N LYS A 279 15.48 30.13 2.22
CA LYS A 279 16.52 30.26 1.21
C LYS A 279 17.88 29.93 1.83
N ASN A 280 18.60 29.02 1.17
CA ASN A 280 19.89 28.48 1.61
C ASN A 280 19.86 27.64 2.91
N ALA A 281 18.69 27.27 3.44
CA ALA A 281 18.60 26.34 4.58
C ALA A 281 18.93 24.89 4.20
N GLY A 282 18.93 24.57 2.90
CA GLY A 282 19.16 23.23 2.36
C GLY A 282 17.87 22.55 1.93
N VAL A 283 17.96 21.24 1.72
CA VAL A 283 16.81 20.39 1.36
C VAL A 283 16.20 19.85 2.65
N GLN A 284 14.91 20.11 2.86
CA GLN A 284 14.17 19.64 4.02
C GLN A 284 13.41 18.36 3.70
N ARG A 285 13.50 17.36 4.58
CA ARG A 285 12.81 16.08 4.48
C ARG A 285 11.42 16.20 5.10
N PHE A 286 10.41 15.63 4.44
CA PHE A 286 9.07 15.54 4.98
C PHE A 286 8.71 14.07 5.09
N VAL A 287 8.81 13.55 6.31
CA VAL A 287 8.65 12.13 6.63
C VAL A 287 7.23 11.89 7.15
N VAL A 288 6.51 11.03 6.45
CA VAL A 288 5.18 10.55 6.82
C VAL A 288 5.33 9.27 7.61
N TRP A 289 4.76 9.23 8.80
CA TRP A 289 4.68 8.05 9.64
C TRP A 289 3.23 7.64 9.84
N VAL A 290 2.96 6.35 9.66
CA VAL A 290 1.65 5.74 9.88
C VAL A 290 1.76 4.75 11.03
N PHE A 291 0.88 4.91 12.01
CA PHE A 291 0.84 4.09 13.21
C PHE A 291 -0.50 3.38 13.35
N ARG A 292 -0.48 2.13 13.79
CA ARG A 292 -1.66 1.47 14.36
C ARG A 292 -1.82 1.93 15.81
N GLN A 293 -3.05 2.23 16.19
CA GLN A 293 -3.42 2.57 17.56
C GLN A 293 -3.80 1.32 18.34
N SER A 294 -3.33 1.24 19.58
CA SER A 294 -3.80 0.24 20.55
C SER A 294 -5.06 0.68 21.29
N LYS A 295 -5.29 2.01 21.35
CA LYS A 295 -6.44 2.65 21.99
C LYS A 295 -6.79 3.94 21.25
N HIS A 296 -8.05 4.33 21.35
CA HIS A 296 -8.54 5.62 20.86
C HIS A 296 -7.79 6.77 21.56
N LEU A 297 -7.33 7.76 20.78
CA LEU A 297 -6.71 8.98 21.30
C LEU A 297 -7.82 9.94 21.74
N ALA A 298 -7.72 10.50 22.94
CA ALA A 298 -8.78 11.33 23.48
C ALA A 298 -8.93 12.65 22.70
N ALA A 299 -10.17 13.09 22.48
CA ALA A 299 -10.44 14.38 21.86
C ALA A 299 -9.83 15.52 22.71
N GLY A 300 -9.03 16.38 22.07
CA GLY A 300 -8.33 17.48 22.77
C GLY A 300 -6.85 17.23 23.03
N GLU A 301 -6.31 16.05 22.71
CA GLU A 301 -4.85 15.80 22.59
C GLU A 301 -4.26 16.47 21.33
N ALA A 302 -4.79 17.65 20.96
CA ALA A 302 -4.20 18.49 19.94
C ALA A 302 -2.77 18.82 20.36
N VAL A 303 -1.83 18.56 19.46
CA VAL A 303 -0.41 18.81 19.73
C VAL A 303 -0.23 20.32 19.89
N SER A 304 -0.13 20.76 21.15
CA SER A 304 -0.12 22.18 21.49
C SER A 304 1.15 22.89 20.99
N ALA A 305 2.26 22.15 20.92
CA ALA A 305 3.53 22.60 20.39
C ALA A 305 3.91 21.80 19.14
N ARG A 306 3.76 22.43 17.97
CA ARG A 306 4.21 21.86 16.68
C ARG A 306 5.73 21.92 16.51
N ASN A 307 6.35 22.92 17.11
CA ASN A 307 7.79 23.10 17.09
C ASN A 307 8.41 22.19 18.15
N ASP A 308 9.61 21.68 17.87
CA ASP A 308 10.35 20.80 18.77
C ASP A 308 9.58 19.50 19.11
N PHE A 309 8.82 19.00 18.12
CA PHE A 309 7.97 17.84 18.29
C PHE A 309 8.76 16.54 18.38
N ASN A 310 8.66 15.87 19.53
CA ASN A 310 9.31 14.57 19.77
C ASN A 310 8.39 13.40 19.39
N VAL A 311 8.50 12.92 18.15
CA VAL A 311 7.71 11.78 17.65
C VAL A 311 7.93 10.50 18.45
N ARG A 312 9.14 10.26 18.97
CA ARG A 312 9.47 9.04 19.72
C ARG A 312 8.75 9.00 21.05
N GLU A 313 8.72 10.15 21.73
CA GLU A 313 7.99 10.31 22.97
C GLU A 313 6.48 10.23 22.74
N PHE A 314 5.97 10.91 21.71
CA PHE A 314 4.55 10.85 21.34
C PHE A 314 4.09 9.42 21.03
N ALA A 315 4.88 8.65 20.27
CA ALA A 315 4.57 7.26 19.98
C ALA A 315 4.61 6.38 21.25
N ARG A 316 5.54 6.64 22.15
CA ARG A 316 5.66 5.91 23.42
C ARG A 316 4.50 6.21 24.38
N SER A 317 4.15 7.48 24.56
CA SER A 317 3.10 7.92 25.50
C SER A 317 1.73 7.35 25.10
N HIS A 318 1.44 7.31 23.81
CA HIS A 318 0.16 6.82 23.28
C HIS A 318 0.22 5.36 22.83
N LYS A 319 1.32 4.64 23.08
CA LYS A 319 1.52 3.23 22.70
C LYS A 319 1.19 2.97 21.22
N LEU A 320 1.69 3.84 20.36
CA LEU A 320 1.54 3.76 18.91
C LEU A 320 2.55 2.79 18.33
N GLN A 321 2.10 1.93 17.43
CA GLN A 321 2.95 1.00 16.71
C GLN A 321 3.21 1.53 15.29
N PRO A 322 4.45 1.87 14.91
CA PRO A 322 4.75 2.28 13.53
C PRO A 322 4.58 1.08 12.60
N VAL A 323 3.76 1.25 11.55
CA VAL A 323 3.45 0.18 10.58
C VAL A 323 3.76 0.56 9.14
N GLY A 324 3.87 1.85 8.84
CA GLY A 324 4.15 2.34 7.50
C GLY A 324 4.82 3.69 7.54
N ALA A 325 5.49 4.02 6.44
CA ALA A 325 6.09 5.33 6.26
C ALA A 325 6.11 5.70 4.77
N HIS A 326 6.27 7.00 4.51
CA HIS A 326 6.60 7.54 3.21
C HIS A 326 7.45 8.79 3.43
N LEU A 327 8.11 9.30 2.40
CA LEU A 327 8.78 10.60 2.49
C LEU A 327 8.84 11.29 1.15
N TRP A 328 8.91 12.61 1.20
CA TRP A 328 9.36 13.44 0.09
C TRP A 328 10.33 14.49 0.63
N ARG A 329 10.89 15.30 -0.26
CA ARG A 329 11.77 16.41 0.09
C ARG A 329 11.27 17.69 -0.55
N SER A 330 11.53 18.82 0.07
CA SER A 330 11.29 20.13 -0.51
C SER A 330 12.48 21.04 -0.24
N GLU A 331 12.76 21.93 -1.18
CA GLU A 331 13.76 22.98 -1.04
C GLU A 331 13.14 24.34 -1.36
N TRP A 332 13.90 25.40 -1.09
CA TRP A 332 13.44 26.74 -1.41
C TRP A 332 13.25 26.90 -2.93
N ASP A 333 12.09 27.38 -3.33
CA ASP A 333 11.80 27.82 -4.70
C ASP A 333 11.20 29.23 -4.68
N SER A 334 11.06 29.84 -5.86
CA SER A 334 10.52 31.20 -5.99
C SER A 334 9.06 31.33 -5.54
N ASN A 335 8.33 30.21 -5.41
CA ASN A 335 6.91 30.20 -5.07
C ASN A 335 6.67 30.09 -3.55
N VAL A 336 7.67 29.72 -2.74
CA VAL A 336 7.56 29.64 -1.27
C VAL A 336 6.99 30.92 -0.66
N ALA A 337 7.37 32.10 -1.16
CA ALA A 337 6.86 33.38 -0.66
C ALA A 337 5.34 33.52 -0.85
N ASN A 338 4.82 33.08 -2.00
CA ASN A 338 3.38 33.08 -2.29
C ASN A 338 2.64 32.10 -1.38
N VAL A 339 3.23 30.91 -1.14
CA VAL A 339 2.66 29.91 -0.23
C VAL A 339 2.60 30.46 1.19
N ARG A 340 3.67 31.11 1.67
CA ARG A 340 3.68 31.78 2.99
C ARG A 340 2.58 32.82 3.11
N ALA A 341 2.45 33.71 2.11
CA ALA A 341 1.40 34.73 2.09
C ALA A 341 -0.01 34.11 2.10
N LYS A 342 -0.25 33.06 1.30
CA LYS A 342 -1.53 32.33 1.26
C LYS A 342 -1.91 31.72 2.60
N TYR A 343 -0.94 31.27 3.38
CA TYR A 343 -1.12 30.66 4.69
C TYR A 343 -0.97 31.66 5.86
N GLY A 344 -0.77 32.95 5.58
CA GLY A 344 -0.59 33.99 6.59
C GLY A 344 0.68 33.79 7.44
N LEU A 345 1.70 33.13 6.89
CA LEU A 345 2.98 32.88 7.56
C LEU A 345 3.91 34.10 7.46
N PRO A 346 4.83 34.30 8.42
CA PRO A 346 5.84 35.34 8.36
C PRO A 346 6.72 35.24 7.11
N GLU A 347 7.35 36.35 6.77
CA GLU A 347 8.39 36.38 5.74
C GLU A 347 9.48 35.35 6.04
N GLY A 348 9.89 34.63 5.00
CA GLY A 348 10.92 33.60 5.13
C GLY A 348 12.28 34.20 5.40
N ARG A 349 13.05 33.54 6.26
CA ARG A 349 14.45 33.89 6.51
C ARG A 349 15.30 33.61 5.27
N VAL A 350 16.43 34.31 5.15
CA VAL A 350 17.45 34.05 4.13
C VAL A 350 18.76 33.75 4.84
N PHE A 351 19.24 32.52 4.71
CA PHE A 351 20.50 32.10 5.29
C PHE A 351 21.67 32.46 4.37
N HIS A 352 22.86 32.54 4.96
CA HIS A 352 24.09 32.70 4.18
C HIS A 352 24.32 31.45 3.31
N ARG A 353 24.76 31.64 2.05
CA ARG A 353 24.94 30.54 1.10
C ARG A 353 25.98 29.51 1.54
N VAL A 354 27.03 29.98 2.22
CA VAL A 354 28.13 29.13 2.70
C VAL A 354 27.85 28.74 4.15
N ARG A 355 27.83 27.43 4.44
CA ARG A 355 27.92 26.90 5.79
C ARG A 355 29.34 27.10 6.29
N LYS A 356 29.56 28.15 7.10
CA LYS A 356 30.84 28.39 7.76
C LYS A 356 30.98 27.41 8.93
N ALA A 357 32.18 26.85 9.08
CA ALA A 357 32.52 25.94 10.17
C ALA A 357 32.71 26.69 11.49
#